data_AF-A0A6P4F421-F1
#
_entry.id   AF-A0A6P4F421-F1
#
_cell.length_a   1.000
_cell.length_b   1.000
_cell.length_c   1.000
_cell.angle_alpha   90.00
_cell.angle_beta   90.00
_cell.angle_gamma   90.00
#
_symmetry.space_group_name_H-M   'P 1'
#
loop_
_entity.id
_entity.type
_entity.pdbx_description
1 polymer ?
#
loop_
_entity_poly.entity_id
_entity_poly.type
_entity_poly.pdbx_seq_one_letter_code
_entity_poly.pdbx_strand_id
1 'polypeptide(L)'
;MLSSITRTDPALLQYARLNYGSTQLTEEQWKQCEEHYKVNLLYQDMMRKRQEIDRLARGGKFKYEYDSDEDIEGGTWEHKLRTAEMEATSLWANALTKQSEGKHHIGDFLPPEELKKFMEQYEAKKNNRQPDLSDYKEYKLKEDNIGFQMLQKLGWKEGQGLGQDGAGIVDPVNN
;
A
#
# COMPACT_ATOMS: atom_id res chain seq x y z
N MET A 1 -13.47 22.33 -7.59
CA MET A 1 -13.65 22.45 -6.14
C MET A 1 -14.98 21.81 -5.77
N LEU A 2 -14.98 20.72 -5.01
CA LEU A 2 -16.19 20.11 -4.48
C LEU A 2 -16.49 20.79 -3.13
N SER A 3 -17.15 21.94 -3.18
CA SER A 3 -17.72 22.57 -1.98
C SER A 3 -18.77 21.63 -1.36
N SER A 4 -18.96 21.72 -0.05
CA SER A 4 -20.02 21.01 0.66
C SER A 4 -21.38 21.43 0.08
N ILE A 5 -22.02 20.53 -0.67
CA ILE A 5 -23.35 20.74 -1.22
C ILE A 5 -24.31 20.70 -0.03
N THR A 6 -24.91 21.83 0.30
CA THR A 6 -25.92 21.93 1.36
C THR A 6 -27.32 21.90 0.75
N ARG A 7 -28.31 21.46 1.53
CA ARG A 7 -29.74 21.42 1.10
C ARG A 7 -30.31 22.80 0.71
N THR A 8 -29.59 23.88 1.02
CA THR A 8 -29.92 25.26 0.67
C THR A 8 -29.23 25.76 -0.60
N ASP A 9 -28.42 24.93 -1.26
CA ASP A 9 -27.74 25.31 -2.50
C ASP A 9 -28.78 25.58 -3.61
N PRO A 10 -28.82 26.80 -4.19
CA PRO A 10 -29.75 27.13 -5.27
C PRO A 10 -29.64 26.19 -6.47
N ALA A 11 -28.45 25.65 -6.75
CA ALA A 11 -28.23 24.75 -7.89
C ALA A 11 -28.81 23.35 -7.64
N LEU A 12 -28.72 22.84 -6.40
CA LEU A 12 -29.36 21.59 -6.01
C LEU A 12 -30.89 21.75 -5.97
N LEU A 13 -31.40 22.87 -5.48
CA LEU A 13 -32.84 23.18 -5.46
C LEU A 13 -33.42 23.27 -6.88
N GLN A 14 -32.67 23.86 -7.81
CA GLN A 14 -33.05 23.91 -9.22
C GLN A 14 -33.07 22.51 -9.84
N TYR A 15 -32.06 21.68 -9.55
CA TYR A 15 -32.02 20.30 -10.01
C TYR A 15 -33.20 19.47 -9.45
N ALA A 16 -33.50 19.63 -8.16
CA ALA A 16 -34.65 19.01 -7.52
C ALA A 16 -35.97 19.42 -8.19
N ARG A 17 -36.15 20.72 -8.47
CA ARG A 17 -37.33 21.24 -9.16
C ARG A 17 -37.47 20.69 -10.59
N LEU A 18 -36.36 20.53 -11.31
CA LEU A 18 -36.37 20.02 -12.68
C LEU A 18 -36.65 18.52 -12.75
N ASN A 19 -36.07 17.73 -11.84
CA ASN A 19 -36.17 16.27 -11.88
C ASN A 19 -37.38 15.70 -11.12
N TYR A 20 -37.76 16.33 -10.01
CA TYR A 20 -38.85 15.87 -9.13
C TYR A 20 -40.09 16.78 -9.13
N GLY A 21 -40.04 17.92 -9.85
CA GLY A 21 -41.18 18.81 -10.03
C GLY A 21 -41.61 19.61 -8.79
N SER A 22 -41.09 19.30 -7.61
CA SER A 22 -41.38 20.01 -6.35
C SER A 22 -40.15 20.09 -5.44
N THR A 23 -40.19 21.03 -4.49
CA THR A 23 -39.13 21.23 -3.46
C THR A 23 -39.48 20.60 -2.11
N GLN A 24 -40.64 19.95 -2.00
CA GLN A 24 -41.10 19.26 -0.80
C GLN A 24 -40.85 17.75 -0.95
N LEU A 25 -39.59 17.35 -0.75
CA LEU A 25 -39.15 15.96 -0.88
C LEU A 25 -39.02 15.32 0.51
N THR A 26 -39.28 14.01 0.59
CA THR A 26 -38.97 13.22 1.80
C THR A 26 -37.45 13.12 1.99
N GLU A 27 -37.01 12.76 3.20
CA GLU A 27 -35.57 12.68 3.50
C GLU A 27 -34.81 11.69 2.60
N GLU A 28 -35.46 10.58 2.23
CA GLU A 28 -34.91 9.59 1.29
C GLU A 28 -34.79 10.14 -0.14
N GLN A 29 -35.80 10.88 -0.60
CA GLN A 29 -35.79 11.53 -1.91
C GLN A 29 -34.73 12.64 -2.00
N TRP A 30 -34.50 13.36 -0.89
CA TRP A 30 -33.43 14.34 -0.78
C TRP A 30 -32.05 13.70 -0.95
N LYS A 31 -31.82 12.56 -0.30
CA LYS A 31 -30.55 11.83 -0.41
C LYS A 31 -30.30 11.38 -1.84
N GLN A 32 -31.30 10.79 -2.50
CA GLN A 32 -31.20 10.38 -3.90
C GLN A 32 -30.96 11.58 -4.82
N CYS A 33 -31.68 12.69 -4.62
CA CYS A 33 -31.50 13.91 -5.40
C CYS A 33 -30.08 14.47 -5.27
N GLU A 34 -29.50 14.46 -4.06
CA GLU A 34 -28.13 14.90 -3.82
C GLU A 34 -27.11 14.00 -4.51
N GLU A 35 -27.28 12.68 -4.43
CA GLU A 35 -26.43 11.69 -5.10
C GLU A 35 -26.49 11.83 -6.63
N HIS A 36 -27.68 11.94 -7.20
CA HIS A 36 -27.87 12.16 -8.64
C HIS A 36 -27.30 13.50 -9.10
N TYR A 37 -27.44 14.55 -8.30
CA TYR A 37 -26.87 15.86 -8.59
C TYR A 37 -25.33 15.81 -8.62
N LYS A 38 -24.70 15.12 -7.66
CA LYS A 38 -23.24 14.90 -7.64
C LYS A 38 -22.78 14.15 -8.89
N VAL A 39 -23.48 13.09 -9.28
CA VAL A 39 -23.19 12.33 -10.50
C VAL A 39 -23.33 13.21 -11.75
N ASN A 40 -24.37 14.03 -11.82
CA ASN A 40 -24.57 14.96 -12.93
C ASN A 40 -23.46 16.02 -13.04
N LEU A 41 -23.00 16.55 -11.90
CA LEU A 41 -21.85 17.47 -11.88
C LEU A 41 -20.57 16.81 -12.40
N LEU A 42 -20.29 15.57 -11.99
CA LEU A 42 -19.16 14.79 -12.50
C LEU A 42 -19.28 14.55 -14.01
N TYR A 43 -20.48 14.20 -14.48
CA TYR A 43 -20.74 14.02 -15.91
C TYR A 43 -20.50 15.31 -16.70
N GLN A 44 -20.97 16.46 -16.22
CA GLN A 44 -20.71 17.76 -16.85
C GLN A 44 -19.22 18.13 -16.88
N ASP A 45 -18.45 17.80 -15.84
CA ASP A 45 -17.00 18.01 -15.82
C ASP A 45 -16.28 17.11 -16.84
N MET A 46 -16.67 15.83 -16.90
CA MET A 46 -16.13 14.87 -17.87
C MET A 46 -16.45 15.27 -19.32
N MET A 47 -17.66 15.75 -19.58
CA MET A 47 -18.06 16.24 -20.91
C MET A 47 -17.28 17.49 -21.32
N ARG A 48 -17.05 18.42 -20.39
CA ARG A 48 -16.18 19.59 -20.64
C ARG A 48 -14.75 19.19 -20.97
N LYS A 49 -14.14 18.30 -20.18
CA LYS A 49 -12.80 17.76 -20.45
C LYS A 49 -12.73 17.04 -21.79
N ARG A 50 -13.76 16.27 -22.15
CA ARG A 50 -13.81 15.57 -23.44
C ARG A 50 -13.87 16.55 -24.61
N GLN A 51 -14.68 17.59 -24.51
CA GLN A 51 -14.76 18.64 -25.53
C GLN A 51 -13.45 19.41 -25.68
N GLU A 52 -12.74 19.66 -24.58
CA GLU A 52 -11.43 20.30 -24.59
C GLU A 52 -10.39 19.44 -25.30
N ILE A 53 -10.34 18.13 -24.99
CA ILE A 53 -9.48 17.17 -25.68
C ILE A 53 -9.81 17.11 -27.18
N ASP A 54 -11.09 17.02 -27.55
CA ASP A 54 -11.50 16.99 -28.96
C ASP A 54 -11.20 18.30 -29.70
N ARG A 55 -11.23 19.44 -29.00
CA ARG A 55 -10.84 20.75 -29.54
C ARG A 55 -9.33 20.84 -29.75
N LEU A 56 -8.54 20.37 -28.79
CA LEU A 56 -7.07 20.29 -28.91
C LEU A 56 -6.66 19.36 -30.06
N ALA A 57 -7.30 18.20 -30.16
CA ALA A 57 -7.10 17.25 -31.26
C ALA A 57 -7.44 17.87 -32.63
N ARG A 58 -8.55 18.63 -32.74
CA ARG A 58 -8.90 19.37 -33.97
C ARG A 58 -7.95 20.53 -34.29
N GLY A 59 -7.37 21.14 -33.27
CA GLY A 59 -6.37 22.20 -33.41
C GLY A 59 -4.99 21.69 -33.81
N GLY A 60 -4.83 20.38 -34.04
CA GLY A 60 -3.55 19.76 -34.39
C GLY A 60 -2.53 19.79 -33.26
N LYS A 61 -2.94 20.15 -32.03
CA LYS A 61 -2.08 20.07 -30.84
C LYS A 61 -2.34 18.72 -30.19
N PHE A 62 -1.49 17.74 -30.50
CA PHE A 62 -1.55 16.47 -29.80
C PHE A 62 -1.03 16.66 -28.39
N LYS A 63 -1.70 16.07 -27.39
CA LYS A 63 -1.26 16.10 -25.97
C LYS A 63 0.18 15.58 -25.77
N TYR A 64 0.69 14.83 -26.75
CA TYR A 64 2.01 14.20 -26.76
C TYR A 64 2.97 14.81 -27.79
N GLU A 65 2.60 15.91 -28.45
CA GLU A 65 3.60 16.70 -29.19
C GLU A 65 4.39 17.52 -28.19
N TYR A 66 5.70 17.32 -28.20
CA TYR A 66 6.65 18.16 -27.49
C TYR A 66 6.54 19.59 -28.07
N ASP A 67 6.32 20.60 -27.22
CA ASP A 67 6.36 22.00 -27.67
C ASP A 67 7.78 22.25 -28.19
N SER A 68 7.92 22.57 -29.48
CA SER A 68 9.24 22.65 -30.13
C SER A 68 10.08 23.82 -29.63
N ASP A 69 9.52 24.67 -28.77
CA ASP A 69 10.15 25.80 -28.11
C ASP A 69 10.41 25.58 -26.60
N GLU A 70 10.24 24.35 -26.08
CA GLU A 70 10.64 24.04 -24.69
C GLU A 70 12.15 24.24 -24.51
N ASP A 71 12.50 25.05 -23.52
CA ASP A 71 13.87 25.34 -23.10
C ASP A 71 14.65 24.04 -22.79
N ILE A 72 15.59 23.70 -23.67
CA ILE A 72 16.32 22.41 -23.69
C ILE A 72 17.47 22.42 -22.67
N GLU A 73 17.70 23.54 -21.98
CA GLU A 73 18.71 23.63 -20.94
C GLU A 73 18.34 22.70 -19.76
N GLY A 74 19.10 21.61 -19.61
CA GLY A 74 18.83 20.55 -18.64
C GLY A 74 17.81 19.48 -19.07
N GLY A 75 17.37 19.49 -20.34
CA GLY A 75 16.40 18.53 -20.90
C GLY A 75 14.93 18.93 -20.70
N THR A 76 14.01 18.14 -21.29
CA THR A 76 12.55 18.37 -21.21
C THR A 76 12.03 18.30 -19.77
N TRP A 77 10.78 18.73 -19.53
CA TRP A 77 10.15 18.59 -18.21
C TRP A 77 10.23 17.18 -17.63
N GLU A 78 10.09 16.15 -18.47
CA GLU A 78 10.25 14.74 -18.06
C GLU A 78 11.66 14.44 -17.56
N HIS A 79 12.70 14.99 -18.20
CA HIS A 79 14.09 14.84 -17.76
C HIS A 79 14.34 15.55 -16.43
N LYS A 80 13.75 16.74 -16.23
CA LYS A 80 13.83 17.49 -14.97
C LYS A 80 13.15 16.71 -13.83
N LEU A 81 11.98 16.12 -14.10
CA LEU A 81 11.27 15.29 -13.15
C LEU A 81 12.09 14.04 -12.77
N ARG A 82 12.64 13.33 -13.75
CA ARG A 82 13.49 12.15 -13.49
C ARG A 82 14.79 12.51 -12.77
N THR A 83 15.38 13.65 -13.08
CA THR A 83 16.56 14.16 -12.36
C THR A 83 16.23 14.42 -10.90
N ALA A 84 15.08 15.04 -10.60
CA ALA A 84 14.64 15.25 -9.22
C ALA A 84 14.37 13.94 -8.47
N GLU A 85 13.76 12.95 -9.14
CA GLU A 85 13.57 11.59 -8.57
C GLU A 85 14.91 10.90 -8.25
N MET A 86 15.88 11.01 -9.17
CA MET A 86 17.24 10.47 -8.96
C MET A 86 17.94 11.17 -7.80
N GLU A 87 17.84 12.50 -7.71
CA GLU A 87 18.44 13.28 -6.62
C GLU A 87 17.84 12.89 -5.27
N ALA A 88 16.52 12.76 -5.18
CA ALA A 88 15.84 12.30 -3.96
C ALA A 88 16.32 10.91 -3.53
N THR A 89 16.49 9.99 -4.48
CA THR A 89 16.99 8.64 -4.21
C THR A 89 18.44 8.67 -3.71
N SER A 90 19.29 9.48 -4.33
CA SER A 90 20.69 9.67 -3.93
C SER A 90 20.80 10.23 -2.51
N LEU A 91 20.01 11.26 -2.18
CA LEU A 91 19.97 11.85 -0.84
C LEU A 91 19.55 10.83 0.23
N TRP A 92 18.54 10.01 -0.07
CA TRP A 92 18.08 8.98 0.85
C TRP A 92 19.15 7.90 1.09
N ALA A 93 19.82 7.45 0.03
CA ALA A 93 20.92 6.49 0.14
C ALA A 93 22.10 7.05 0.94
N ASN A 94 22.48 8.31 0.72
CA ASN A 94 23.53 8.98 1.49
C ASN A 94 23.15 9.15 2.96
N ALA A 95 21.90 9.49 3.26
CA ALA A 95 21.40 9.57 4.64
C ALA A 95 21.48 8.22 5.36
N LEU A 96 21.09 7.14 4.68
CA LEU A 96 21.17 5.78 5.22
C LEU A 96 22.62 5.34 5.47
N THR A 97 23.51 5.67 4.53
CA THR A 97 24.95 5.39 4.64
C THR A 97 25.54 6.13 5.83
N LYS A 98 25.25 7.43 5.96
CA LYS A 98 25.68 8.25 7.11
C LYS A 98 25.12 7.75 8.44
N GLN A 99 23.88 7.26 8.47
CA GLN A 99 23.31 6.65 9.67
C GLN A 99 24.00 5.33 10.05
N SER A 100 24.61 4.66 9.08
CA SER A 100 25.39 3.43 9.26
C SER A 100 26.88 3.67 9.49
N GLU A 101 27.39 4.89 9.30
CA GLU A 101 28.79 5.22 9.55
C GLU A 101 29.12 5.00 11.03
N GLY A 102 30.18 4.23 11.30
CA GLY A 102 30.63 3.90 12.66
C GLY A 102 30.03 2.63 13.26
N LYS A 103 29.04 2.00 12.61
CA LYS A 103 28.54 0.68 12.97
C LYS A 103 29.37 -0.39 12.29
N HIS A 104 30.22 -1.07 13.04
CA HIS A 104 31.18 -2.06 12.51
C HIS A 104 31.02 -3.45 13.12
N HIS A 105 30.21 -3.59 14.17
CA HIS A 105 29.96 -4.87 14.81
C HIS A 105 28.54 -5.37 14.51
N ILE A 106 28.36 -6.68 14.38
CA ILE A 106 27.05 -7.28 14.10
C ILE A 106 25.99 -6.91 15.14
N GLY A 107 26.42 -6.60 16.37
CA GLY A 107 25.56 -6.09 17.44
C GLY A 107 25.02 -4.67 17.25
N ASP A 108 25.55 -3.87 16.32
CA ASP A 108 25.03 -2.53 16.00
C ASP A 108 23.87 -2.56 14.99
N PHE A 109 23.75 -3.70 14.29
CA PHE A 109 22.75 -3.97 13.27
C PHE A 109 21.65 -4.93 13.75
N LEU A 110 21.94 -5.67 14.82
CA LEU A 110 21.03 -6.65 15.39
C LEU A 110 20.32 -6.05 16.62
N PRO A 111 18.99 -6.20 16.74
CA PRO A 111 18.28 -5.81 17.96
C PRO A 111 18.92 -6.43 19.21
N PRO A 112 18.97 -5.73 20.36
CA PRO A 112 19.63 -6.23 21.57
C PRO A 112 19.16 -7.61 22.02
N GLU A 113 17.87 -7.92 21.83
CA GLU A 113 17.29 -9.23 22.16
C GLU A 113 17.79 -10.35 21.23
N GLU A 114 17.89 -10.08 19.93
CA GLU A 114 18.41 -11.04 18.95
C GLU A 114 19.92 -11.27 19.14
N LEU A 115 20.67 -10.22 19.51
CA LEU A 115 22.09 -10.34 19.85
C LEU A 115 22.31 -11.21 21.09
N LYS A 116 21.48 -11.03 22.13
CA LYS A 116 21.53 -11.84 23.34
C LYS A 116 21.23 -13.31 23.05
N LYS A 117 20.21 -13.59 22.24
CA LYS A 117 19.89 -14.95 21.76
C LYS A 117 21.06 -15.56 20.99
N PHE A 118 21.67 -14.82 20.06
CA PHE A 118 22.81 -15.28 19.29
C PHE A 118 24.02 -15.61 20.18
N MET A 119 24.34 -14.76 21.15
CA MET A 119 25.42 -15.00 22.12
C MET A 119 25.14 -16.20 23.02
N GLU A 120 23.88 -16.41 23.43
CA GLU A 120 23.45 -17.56 24.22
C GLU A 120 23.57 -18.88 23.44
N GLN A 121 23.16 -18.90 22.17
CA GLN A 121 23.35 -20.05 21.28
C GLN A 121 24.84 -20.39 21.10
N TYR A 122 25.70 -19.38 20.91
CA TYR A 122 27.14 -19.57 20.79
C TYR A 122 27.76 -20.15 22.07
N GLU A 123 27.41 -19.61 23.24
CA GLU A 123 27.87 -20.13 24.53
C GLU A 123 27.31 -21.53 24.84
N ALA A 124 26.06 -21.82 24.47
CA ALA A 124 25.50 -23.17 24.62
C ALA A 124 26.27 -24.19 23.79
N LYS A 125 26.57 -23.87 22.52
CA LYS A 125 27.36 -24.71 21.61
C LYS A 125 28.79 -24.92 22.11
N LYS A 126 29.43 -23.87 22.62
CA LYS A 126 30.80 -23.91 23.18
C LYS A 126 30.88 -24.76 24.46
N ASN A 127 29.87 -24.66 25.33
CA ASN A 127 29.81 -25.40 26.59
C ASN A 127 29.12 -26.77 26.46
N ASN A 128 28.80 -27.21 25.24
CA ASN A 128 28.07 -28.46 24.95
C ASN A 128 26.75 -28.59 25.74
N ARG A 129 26.13 -27.45 26.05
CA ARG A 129 24.83 -27.34 26.71
C ARG A 129 23.77 -27.33 25.63
N GLN A 130 22.63 -27.98 25.88
CA GLN A 130 21.50 -27.90 24.95
C GLN A 130 21.05 -26.42 24.84
N PRO A 131 21.02 -25.85 23.62
CA PRO A 131 20.51 -24.49 23.39
C PRO A 131 19.06 -24.40 23.87
N ASP A 132 18.66 -23.25 24.42
CA ASP A 132 17.27 -23.03 24.79
C ASP A 132 16.38 -23.00 23.54
N LEU A 133 15.46 -23.97 23.41
CA LEU A 133 14.52 -24.09 22.27
C LEU A 133 13.33 -23.11 22.39
N SER A 134 13.53 -21.94 23.03
CA SER A 134 12.47 -20.96 23.26
C SER A 134 11.89 -20.39 21.97
N ASP A 135 12.68 -20.32 20.90
CA ASP A 135 12.20 -19.87 19.57
C ASP A 135 11.12 -20.80 19.00
N TYR A 136 11.21 -22.12 19.20
CA TYR A 136 10.16 -23.05 18.79
C TYR A 136 8.86 -22.82 19.57
N LYS A 137 8.95 -22.41 20.85
CA LYS A 137 7.78 -22.09 21.67
C LYS A 137 7.15 -20.76 21.27
N GLU A 138 7.95 -19.76 20.91
CA GLU A 138 7.47 -18.45 20.48
C GLU A 138 6.77 -18.51 19.10
N TYR A 139 7.37 -19.23 18.15
CA TYR A 139 6.89 -19.32 16.77
C TYR A 139 6.13 -20.61 16.44
N LYS A 140 5.73 -21.39 17.45
CA LYS A 140 4.89 -22.57 17.25
C LYS A 140 3.65 -22.18 16.45
N LEU A 141 3.34 -22.93 15.41
CA LEU A 141 2.08 -22.77 14.66
C LEU A 141 0.91 -22.92 15.64
N LYS A 142 0.22 -21.81 15.87
CA LYS A 142 -0.98 -21.74 16.71
C LYS A 142 -2.23 -21.89 15.85
N GLU A 143 -3.36 -22.15 16.49
CA GLU A 143 -4.66 -22.36 15.83
C GLU A 143 -5.16 -21.15 15.02
N ASP A 144 -4.63 -19.97 15.31
CA ASP A 144 -4.89 -18.72 14.59
C ASP A 144 -4.13 -18.62 13.25
N ASN A 145 -3.14 -19.48 13.00
CA ASN A 145 -2.38 -19.47 11.77
C ASN A 145 -3.15 -20.19 10.63
N ILE A 146 -3.27 -19.50 9.49
CA ILE A 146 -3.99 -20.03 8.31
C ILE A 146 -3.38 -21.37 7.84
N GLY A 147 -2.06 -21.50 7.86
CA GLY A 147 -1.37 -22.74 7.50
C GLY A 147 -1.71 -23.90 8.45
N PHE A 148 -1.82 -23.63 9.75
CA PHE A 148 -2.25 -24.62 10.73
C PHE A 148 -3.68 -25.12 10.45
N GLN A 149 -4.61 -24.21 10.16
CA GLN A 149 -6.00 -24.57 9.81
C GLN A 149 -6.08 -25.35 8.49
N MET A 150 -5.26 -25.01 7.50
CA MET A 150 -5.18 -25.75 6.24
C MET A 150 -4.65 -27.17 6.46
N LEU A 151 -3.62 -27.34 7.27
CA LEU A 151 -3.10 -28.66 7.64
C LEU A 151 -4.16 -29.50 8.36
N GLN A 152 -4.87 -28.92 9.33
CA GLN A 152 -5.98 -29.60 10.01
C GLN A 152 -7.09 -30.03 9.05
N LYS A 153 -7.47 -29.18 8.09
CA LYS A 153 -8.46 -29.51 7.05
C LYS A 153 -8.01 -30.66 6.14
N LEU A 154 -6.70 -30.79 5.91
CA LEU A 154 -6.11 -31.89 5.15
C LEU A 154 -5.90 -33.17 5.98
N GLY A 155 -6.38 -33.19 7.23
CA GLY A 155 -6.34 -34.36 8.10
C GLY A 155 -5.08 -34.48 8.96
N TRP A 156 -4.20 -33.48 8.95
CA TRP A 156 -3.05 -33.43 9.85
C TRP A 156 -3.49 -33.06 11.27
N LYS A 157 -2.89 -33.68 12.28
CA LYS A 157 -3.17 -33.43 13.70
C LYS A 157 -1.93 -32.87 14.39
N GLU A 158 -2.13 -31.94 15.31
CA GLU A 158 -1.03 -31.36 16.09
C GLU A 158 -0.30 -32.47 16.85
N GLY A 159 1.03 -32.49 16.73
CA GLY A 159 1.90 -33.49 17.35
C GLY A 159 2.13 -34.76 16.53
N GLN A 160 1.51 -34.89 15.35
CA GLN A 160 1.79 -35.99 14.41
C GLN A 160 2.75 -35.54 13.31
N GLY A 161 3.70 -36.39 12.94
CA GLY A 161 4.56 -36.17 11.78
C GLY A 161 3.76 -36.19 10.47
N LEU A 162 4.31 -35.63 9.40
CA LEU A 162 3.71 -35.73 8.07
C LEU A 162 4.01 -37.10 7.42
N GLY A 163 3.19 -37.53 6.46
CA GLY A 163 3.37 -38.80 5.73
C GLY A 163 2.27 -39.83 6.01
N GLN A 164 2.28 -40.93 5.25
CA GLN A 164 1.19 -41.93 5.21
C GLN A 164 0.84 -42.53 6.59
N ASP A 165 1.86 -42.75 7.44
CA ASP A 165 1.70 -43.25 8.82
C ASP A 165 2.12 -42.21 9.87
N GLY A 166 2.28 -40.94 9.48
CA GLY A 166 2.84 -39.90 10.34
C GLY A 166 4.31 -40.10 10.72
N ALA A 167 5.06 -40.83 9.90
CA ALA A 167 6.47 -41.18 10.12
C ALA A 167 7.46 -40.03 9.90
N GLY A 168 6.99 -38.87 9.44
CA GLY A 168 7.81 -37.67 9.26
C GLY A 168 8.29 -37.09 10.59
N ILE A 169 9.30 -36.24 10.52
CA ILE A 169 9.80 -35.50 11.68
C ILE A 169 8.70 -34.61 12.27
N VAL A 170 8.55 -34.65 13.59
CA VAL A 170 7.56 -33.85 14.33
C VAL A 170 8.15 -32.47 14.66
N ASP A 171 9.43 -32.46 15.01
CA ASP A 171 10.17 -31.23 15.32
C ASP A 171 11.04 -30.81 14.13
N PRO A 172 11.16 -29.50 13.87
CA PRO A 172 12.03 -28.99 12.83
C PRO A 172 13.50 -29.32 13.15
N VAL A 173 14.26 -29.58 12.08
CA VAL A 173 15.72 -29.76 12.19
C VAL A 173 16.38 -28.41 12.49
N ASN A 174 17.19 -28.38 13.55
CA ASN A 174 18.05 -27.24 13.88
C ASN A 174 19.35 -27.32 13.04
N ASN A 175 19.77 -26.20 12.45
CA ASN A 175 21.09 -26.04 11.81
C ASN A 175 22.06 -25.28 12.72
#